data_AF-A0A1H8QHH3-F1
#
_entry.id   AF-A0A1H8QHH3-F1
#
_cell.length_a   1.000
_cell.length_b   1.000
_cell.length_c   1.000
_cell.angle_alpha   90.00
_cell.angle_beta   90.00
_cell.angle_gamma   90.00
#
_symmetry.space_group_name_H-M   'P 1'
#
loop_
_entity.id
_entity.type
_entity.pdbx_description
1 polymer ?
#
loop_
_entity_poly.entity_id
_entity_poly.type
_entity_poly.pdbx_seq_one_letter_code
_entity_poly.pdbx_strand_id
1 'polypeptide(L)' 'QVRDELVGKFGGLTAYTRTPASGLWQEKDGATVHDDIIVYEVMVKDLDEDWWSSYRKKLEQRFGQDKLVIRAQKIRLL' A
#
# COMPACT_ATOMS: atom_id res chain seq x y z
N GLN A 1 2.66 12.83 4.57
CA GLN A 1 3.94 12.46 3.93
C GLN A 1 3.75 11.51 2.73
N VAL A 2 3.44 10.21 2.90
CA VAL A 2 3.20 9.29 1.75
C VAL A 2 2.07 9.77 0.86
N ARG A 3 0.99 10.26 1.46
CA ARG A 3 -0.10 10.93 0.74
C ARG A 3 0.41 12.05 -0.16
N ASP A 4 1.21 12.95 0.38
CA ASP A 4 1.69 14.14 -0.32
C ASP A 4 2.68 13.77 -1.43
N GLU A 5 3.53 12.77 -1.19
CA GLU A 5 4.45 12.19 -2.19
C GLU A 5 3.67 11.60 -3.38
N LEU A 6 2.61 10.83 -3.11
CA LEU A 6 1.79 10.23 -4.15
C LEU A 6 0.93 11.26 -4.90
N VAL A 7 0.32 12.21 -4.18
CA VAL A 7 -0.45 13.31 -4.81
C VAL A 7 0.47 14.19 -5.65
N GLY A 8 1.67 14.51 -5.17
CA GLY A 8 2.64 15.32 -5.90
C GLY A 8 3.10 14.67 -7.21
N LYS A 9 3.25 13.34 -7.24
CA LYS A 9 3.66 12.62 -8.45
C LYS A 9 2.50 12.32 -9.41
N PHE A 10 1.33 11.96 -8.90
CA PHE A 10 0.25 11.40 -9.71
C PHE A 10 -0.98 12.31 -9.85
N GLY A 11 -1.02 13.44 -9.14
CA GLY A 11 -2.10 14.43 -9.23
C GLY A 11 -3.41 14.02 -8.54
N GLY A 12 -3.52 12.78 -8.06
CA GLY A 12 -4.70 12.29 -7.35
C GLY A 12 -4.38 11.03 -6.53
N LEU A 13 -5.08 10.87 -5.41
CA LEU A 13 -4.93 9.75 -4.49
C LEU A 13 -6.25 9.46 -3.78
N THR A 14 -6.63 8.20 -3.73
CA THR A 14 -7.63 7.69 -2.81
C THR A 14 -6.91 6.95 -1.69
N ALA A 15 -7.18 7.32 -0.45
CA ALA A 15 -6.63 6.63 0.73
C ALA A 15 -7.80 6.14 1.58
N TYR A 16 -7.72 4.89 2.02
CA TYR A 16 -8.67 4.35 2.99
C TYR A 16 -7.93 3.55 4.05
N THR A 17 -8.29 3.81 5.30
CA THR A 17 -7.87 3.02 6.45
C THR A 17 -8.88 1.89 6.61
N ARG A 18 -8.45 0.64 6.43
CA ARG A 18 -9.28 -0.51 6.79
C ARG A 18 -9.01 -0.85 8.25
N THR A 19 -9.90 -0.38 9.12
CA THR A 19 -10.07 -0.88 10.48
C THR A 19 -11.39 -1.65 10.55
N PRO A 20 -11.43 -2.94 10.96
CA PRO A 20 -10.35 -3.92 10.98
C PRO A 20 -10.36 -4.76 9.69
N ALA A 21 -9.24 -4.81 8.98
CA ALA A 21 -9.00 -5.96 8.10
C ALA A 21 -8.69 -7.15 9.02
N SER A 22 -9.69 -7.99 9.30
CA SER A 22 -9.48 -9.24 10.03
C SER A 22 -8.63 -10.20 9.19
N GLY A 23 -7.31 -10.09 9.33
CA GLY A 23 -6.38 -11.11 8.90
C GLY A 23 -6.31 -12.19 9.97
N LEU A 24 -6.73 -13.41 9.67
CA LEU A 24 -6.42 -14.58 10.49
C LEU A 24 -4.96 -14.94 10.24
N TRP A 25 -4.03 -14.24 10.88
CA TRP A 25 -2.67 -14.72 10.99
C TRP A 25 -2.62 -15.64 12.21
N GLN A 26 -2.48 -16.95 11.99
CA GLN A 26 -2.10 -17.85 13.08
C GLN A 26 -0.63 -17.56 13.42
N GLU A 27 -0.44 -16.67 14.38
CA GLU A 27 0.76 -16.73 15.22
C GLU A 27 0.82 -18.13 15.84
N LYS A 28 2.04 -18.66 16.05
CA LYS A 28 2.26 -20.02 16.57
C LYS A 28 1.55 -20.29 17.92
N ASP A 29 1.12 -19.23 18.60
CA ASP A 29 0.51 -19.28 19.94
C ASP A 29 -1.01 -19.01 19.93
N GLY A 30 -1.67 -18.95 18.76
CA GLY A 30 -3.14 -18.89 18.65
C GLY A 30 -3.78 -17.52 18.99
N ALA A 31 -2.98 -16.46 19.10
CA ALA A 31 -3.49 -15.10 19.31
C ALA A 31 -3.92 -14.45 17.97
N THR A 32 -5.14 -13.92 17.92
CA THR A 32 -5.62 -13.11 16.79
C THR A 32 -5.03 -11.72 16.88
N VAL A 33 -4.02 -11.42 16.05
CA VAL A 33 -3.46 -10.06 15.94
C VAL A 33 -4.43 -9.17 15.16
N HIS A 34 -4.79 -8.02 15.72
CA HIS A 34 -5.55 -6.99 15.01
C HIS A 34 -4.56 -5.96 14.46
N ASP A 35 -4.38 -5.97 13.14
CA ASP A 35 -3.53 -4.99 12.46
C ASP A 35 -4.38 -3.97 11.70
N ASP A 36 -4.11 -2.69 11.93
CA ASP A 36 -4.65 -1.60 11.12
C ASP A 36 -3.90 -1.54 9.78
N ILE A 37 -4.62 -1.73 8.68
CA ILE A 37 -4.06 -1.66 7.32
C ILE A 37 -4.48 -0.34 6.66
N ILE A 38 -3.50 0.46 6.26
CA ILE A 38 -3.72 1.64 5.43
C ILE A 38 -3.44 1.28 3.97
N VAL A 39 -4.40 1.54 3.09
CA VAL A 39 -4.24 1.32 1.65
C VAL A 39 -4.31 2.66 0.91
N TYR A 40 -3.35 2.86 0.01
CA TYR A 40 -3.25 4.00 -0.89
C TYR A 40 -3.45 3.52 -2.33
N GLU A 41 -4.33 4.19 -3.07
CA GLU A 41 -4.64 3.88 -4.47
C GLU A 41 -4.49 5.13 -5.34
N VAL A 42 -3.72 5.00 -6.43
CA VAL A 42 -3.54 6.03 -7.45
C VAL A 42 -3.94 5.47 -8.81
N MET A 43 -4.56 6.30 -9.64
CA MET A 43 -4.80 5.98 -11.04
C MET A 43 -3.62 6.47 -11.86
N VAL A 44 -3.01 5.59 -12.66
CA VAL A 44 -1.90 5.93 -13.55
C VAL A 44 -2.20 5.43 -14.96
N LYS A 45 -1.76 6.19 -15.98
CA LYS A 45 -1.91 5.79 -17.38
C LYS A 45 -0.98 4.62 -17.72
N ASP A 46 0.27 4.74 -17.30
CA ASP A 46 1.33 3.76 -17.56
C ASP A 46 1.96 3.35 -16.22
N LEU A 47 2.29 2.06 -16.08
CA LEU A 47 2.91 1.53 -14.87
C LEU A 47 4.44 1.60 -14.99
N ASP A 48 5.06 2.43 -14.15
CA ASP A 48 6.52 2.51 -13.98
C ASP A 48 6.98 1.56 -12.86
N GLU A 49 7.29 0.32 -13.22
CA GLU A 49 7.66 -0.74 -12.27
C GLU A 49 8.93 -0.41 -11.47
N ASP A 50 9.92 0.25 -12.09
CA ASP A 50 11.17 0.63 -11.44
C ASP A 50 10.95 1.68 -10.36
N TRP A 51 10.10 2.66 -10.65
CA TRP A 51 9.72 3.66 -9.65
C TRP A 51 8.98 3.01 -8.48
N TRP A 52 8.00 2.14 -8.74
CA TRP A 52 7.25 1.46 -7.68
C TRP A 52 8.12 0.53 -6.83
N SER A 53 9.03 -0.22 -7.45
CA SER A 53 10.00 -1.08 -6.76
C SER A 53 10.93 -0.27 -5.85
N SER A 54 11.45 0.85 -6.36
CA SER A 54 12.32 1.75 -5.60
C SER A 54 11.56 2.43 -4.45
N TYR A 55 10.33 2.85 -4.70
CA TYR A 55 9.49 3.49 -3.70
C TYR A 55 9.09 2.51 -2.59
N ARG A 56 8.74 1.26 -2.94
CA ARG A 56 8.51 0.17 -1.98
C ARG A 56 9.66 0.03 -1.00
N LYS A 57 10.90 -0.14 -1.50
CA LYS A 57 12.10 -0.31 -0.65
C LYS A 57 12.31 0.88 0.29
N LYS A 58 12.08 2.10 -0.18
CA LYS A 58 12.16 3.31 0.64
C LYS A 58 11.12 3.29 1.77
N LEU A 59 9.90 2.86 1.48
CA LEU A 59 8.85 2.78 2.50
C LEU A 59 9.08 1.64 3.49
N GLU A 60 9.52 0.46 3.03
CA GLU A 60 9.90 -0.66 3.90
C GLU A 60 10.99 -0.23 4.91
N GLN A 61 12.03 0.47 4.44
CA GLN A 61 13.06 1.05 5.31
C GLN A 61 12.52 2.12 6.24
N ARG A 62 11.68 3.04 5.73
CA ARG A 62 11.14 4.17 6.50
C ARG A 62 10.22 3.73 7.63
N PHE A 63 9.41 2.71 7.40
CA PHE A 63 8.43 2.20 8.35
C PHE A 63 8.92 1.01 9.17
N GLY A 64 10.13 0.50 8.88
CA GLY A 64 10.65 -0.70 9.53
C GLY A 64 9.75 -1.93 9.31
N GLN A 65 9.09 -2.01 8.16
CA GLN A 65 8.20 -3.12 7.81
C GLN A 65 8.94 -4.14 6.96
N ASP A 66 8.82 -5.41 7.34
CA ASP A 66 9.45 -6.52 6.59
C ASP A 66 8.92 -6.66 5.17
N LYS A 67 7.63 -6.35 4.94
CA LYS A 67 6.99 -6.44 3.61
C LYS A 67 5.91 -5.39 3.42
N LEU A 68 6.08 -4.56 2.38
CA LEU A 68 5.02 -3.71 1.85
C LEU A 68 4.48 -4.30 0.54
N VAL A 69 3.15 -4.39 0.40
CA VAL A 69 2.51 -4.91 -0.81
C VAL A 69 2.15 -3.75 -1.74
N ILE A 70 2.66 -3.80 -2.97
CA ILE A 70 2.16 -2.98 -4.08
C ILE A 70 1.37 -3.89 -5.01
N ARG A 71 0.12 -3.52 -5.28
CA ARG A 71 -0.72 -4.20 -6.27
C ARG A 71 -0.98 -3.28 -7.45
N ALA A 72 -0.89 -3.81 -8.66
CA ALA A 72 -1.25 -3.12 -9.88
C ALA A 72 -2.37 -3.89 -10.60
N GLN A 73 -3.41 -3.19 -11.03
CA GLN A 73 -4.55 -3.77 -11.73
C GLN A 73 -4.88 -2.89 -12.94
N LYS A 74 -5.12 -3.50 -14.11
CA LYS A 74 -5.65 -2.77 -15.26
C LYS A 74 -7.13 -2.48 -15.01
N ILE A 75 -7.51 -1.22 -15.14
CA ILE A 75 -8.88 -0.76 -14.99
C ILE A 75 -9.35 -0.23 -16.35
N ARG A 76 -10.60 -0.53 -16.71
CA ARG A 76 -11.26 0.01 -17.90
C ARG A 76 -12.26 1.06 -17.45
N LEU A 77 -12.16 2.26 -18.01
CA LEU A 77 -13.24 3.26 -17.91
C LEU A 77 -14.32 2.88 -18.92
N LEU A 78 -15.58 2.90 -18.46
CA LEU A 78 -16.77 2.61 -19.27
C LEU A 78 -17.40 3.90 -19.77
#